data_AF-A0A497SDC9-F1
#
_entry.id   AF-A0A497SDC9-F1
#
_cell.length_a   1.000
_cell.length_b   1.000
_cell.length_c   1.000
_cell.angle_alpha   90.00
_cell.angle_beta   90.00
_cell.angle_gamma   90.00
#
_symmetry.space_group_name_H-M   'P 1'
#
loop_
_entity.id
_entity.type
_entity.pdbx_description
1 polymer ?
#
loop_
_entity_poly.entity_id
_entity_poly.type
_entity_poly.pdbx_seq_one_letter_code
_entity_poly.pdbx_strand_id
1 'polypeptide(L)'
;MASGYLDYAAKAAYAARTMGRFDRAQVHKIIEVLESTPDDKAIEYVEAFILRQVANGLINRTAGRVLVEALQKIKKEKKKESKDAAREFLGIFKWLYEACEHSRFPRLHVEKISFEDLIRFLAGIK
;
A
#
# COMPACT_ATOMS: atom_id res chain seq x y z
N MET A 1 13.46 -12.06 9.44
CA MET A 1 12.93 -12.24 8.07
C MET A 1 11.46 -11.81 7.99
N ALA A 2 11.14 -10.57 8.39
CA ALA A 2 9.77 -10.07 8.44
C ALA A 2 9.55 -8.76 7.63
N SER A 3 10.56 -8.23 6.94
CA SER A 3 10.55 -6.82 6.50
C SER A 3 10.23 -6.55 5.02
N GLY A 4 9.96 -7.57 4.19
CA GLY A 4 9.95 -7.40 2.73
C GLY A 4 8.98 -6.34 2.19
N TYR A 5 7.74 -6.34 2.70
CA TYR A 5 6.63 -5.51 2.22
C TYR A 5 5.98 -4.66 3.32
N LEU A 6 6.35 -4.86 4.60
CA LEU A 6 5.87 -4.04 5.72
C LEU A 6 6.28 -2.58 5.54
N ASP A 7 7.54 -2.34 5.17
CA ASP A 7 8.01 -0.98 4.89
C ASP A 7 7.29 -0.37 3.69
N TYR A 8 6.98 -1.16 2.66
CA TYR A 8 6.16 -0.70 1.54
C TYR A 8 4.75 -0.32 1.98
N ALA A 9 4.12 -1.12 2.85
CA ALA A 9 2.78 -0.85 3.37
C ALA A 9 2.78 0.44 4.20
N ALA A 10 3.80 0.63 5.05
CA ALA A 10 3.98 1.84 5.84
C ALA A 10 4.21 3.08 4.96
N LYS A 11 5.09 2.97 3.96
CA LYS A 11 5.34 4.03 2.97
C LYS A 11 4.07 4.40 2.19
N ALA A 12 3.31 3.40 1.74
CA ALA A 12 2.08 3.61 1.00
C ALA A 12 1.01 4.28 1.87
N ALA A 13 0.82 3.83 3.12
CA ALA A 13 -0.12 4.42 4.07
C ALA A 13 0.25 5.88 4.40
N TYR A 14 1.52 6.14 4.69
CA TYR A 14 2.03 7.49 4.93
C TYR A 14 1.83 8.40 3.71
N ALA A 15 2.20 7.96 2.52
CA ALA A 15 2.03 8.72 1.28
C ALA A 15 0.56 8.98 0.95
N ALA A 16 -0.31 7.98 1.15
CA ALA A 16 -1.75 8.08 0.98
C ALA A 16 -2.34 9.18 1.88
N ARG A 17 -1.80 9.34 3.09
CA ARG A 17 -2.27 10.35 4.05
C ARG A 17 -1.69 11.75 3.81
N THR A 18 -0.43 11.86 3.41
CA THR A 18 0.32 13.13 3.50
C THR A 18 0.61 13.80 2.16
N MET A 19 0.52 13.07 1.04
CA MET A 19 1.02 13.53 -0.26
C MET A 19 -0.06 13.78 -1.32
N GLY A 20 -1.30 14.03 -0.88
CA GLY A 20 -2.40 14.44 -1.75
C GLY A 20 -3.67 13.62 -1.52
N ARG A 21 -4.58 13.66 -2.50
CA ARG A 21 -5.86 12.94 -2.41
C ARG A 21 -5.63 11.43 -2.45
N PHE A 22 -6.21 10.73 -1.47
CA PHE A 22 -6.40 9.29 -1.52
C PHE A 22 -7.81 9.00 -1.02
N ASP A 23 -8.70 8.64 -1.94
CA ASP A 23 -10.09 8.35 -1.61
C ASP A 23 -10.18 7.01 -0.86
N ARG A 24 -10.78 7.03 0.34
CA ARG A 24 -10.89 5.86 1.24
C ARG A 24 -11.51 4.65 0.56
N ALA A 25 -12.45 4.86 -0.36
CA ALA A 25 -13.09 3.76 -1.09
C ALA A 25 -12.08 2.99 -1.97
N GLN A 26 -10.96 3.60 -2.35
CA GLN A 26 -9.96 2.97 -3.21
C GLN A 26 -9.21 1.84 -2.51
N VAL A 27 -9.03 1.91 -1.18
CA VAL A 27 -8.37 0.82 -0.43
C VAL A 27 -9.16 -0.49 -0.59
N HIS A 28 -10.48 -0.43 -0.42
CA HIS A 28 -11.35 -1.59 -0.55
C HIS A 28 -11.42 -2.08 -2.00
N LYS A 29 -11.54 -1.17 -2.97
CA LYS A 29 -11.60 -1.54 -4.39
C LYS A 29 -10.33 -2.23 -4.88
N ILE A 30 -9.15 -1.82 -4.38
CA ILE A 30 -7.88 -2.49 -4.71
C ILE A 30 -7.90 -3.95 -4.26
N ILE A 31 -8.35 -4.21 -3.02
CA ILE A 31 -8.46 -5.57 -2.48
C ILE A 31 -9.53 -6.37 -3.24
N GLU A 32 -10.66 -5.76 -3.55
CA GLU A 32 -11.73 -6.39 -4.34
C GLU A 32 -11.24 -6.83 -5.73
N VAL A 33 -10.45 -6.00 -6.41
CA VAL A 33 -9.82 -6.37 -7.70
C VAL A 33 -8.88 -7.56 -7.52
N LEU A 34 -8.08 -7.60 -6.45
CA LEU A 34 -7.21 -8.74 -6.17
C LEU A 34 -8.04 -10.03 -6.00
N GLU A 35 -9.06 -10.01 -5.14
CA GLU A 35 -9.85 -11.21 -4.83
C GLU A 35 -10.67 -11.72 -6.01
N SER A 36 -11.21 -10.79 -6.82
CA SER A 36 -12.05 -11.12 -7.98
C SER A 36 -11.26 -11.59 -9.21
N THR A 37 -9.93 -11.45 -9.22
CA THR A 37 -9.09 -11.80 -10.37
C THR A 37 -8.47 -13.20 -10.22
N PRO A 38 -8.37 -14.01 -11.29
CA PRO A 38 -7.61 -15.26 -11.28
C PRO A 38 -6.15 -15.09 -10.83
N ASP A 39 -5.62 -16.08 -10.12
CA ASP A 39 -4.34 -16.00 -9.43
C ASP A 39 -3.14 -15.69 -10.34
N ASP A 40 -3.16 -16.19 -11.57
CA ASP A 40 -2.10 -15.99 -12.57
C ASP A 40 -2.02 -14.57 -13.12
N LYS A 41 -3.04 -13.73 -12.89
CA LYS A 41 -3.15 -12.35 -13.41
C LYS A 41 -3.48 -11.32 -12.35
N ALA A 42 -3.66 -11.74 -11.09
CA ALA A 42 -4.17 -10.90 -10.03
C ALA A 42 -3.33 -9.65 -9.81
N ILE A 43 -2.00 -9.77 -9.84
CA ILE A 43 -1.09 -8.64 -9.63
C ILE A 43 -1.18 -7.63 -10.79
N GLU A 44 -1.12 -8.09 -12.03
CA GLU A 44 -1.19 -7.22 -13.22
C GLU A 44 -2.51 -6.42 -13.27
N TYR A 45 -3.61 -7.05 -12.88
CA TYR A 45 -4.92 -6.40 -12.84
C TYR A 45 -4.97 -5.33 -11.74
N VAL A 46 -4.43 -5.63 -10.56
CA VAL A 46 -4.35 -4.66 -9.47
C VAL A 46 -3.42 -3.49 -9.84
N GLU A 47 -2.27 -3.74 -10.46
CA GLU A 47 -1.36 -2.71 -10.94
C GLU A 47 -2.05 -1.78 -11.95
N ALA A 48 -2.70 -2.35 -12.98
CA ALA A 48 -3.45 -1.58 -13.96
C ALA A 48 -4.59 -0.78 -13.33
N PHE A 49 -5.30 -1.36 -12.36
CA PHE A 49 -6.35 -0.68 -11.61
C PHE A 49 -5.79 0.52 -10.83
N ILE A 50 -4.71 0.35 -10.08
CA ILE A 50 -4.06 1.43 -9.33
C ILE A 50 -3.66 2.57 -10.26
N LEU A 51 -3.00 2.27 -11.39
CA LEU A 51 -2.59 3.27 -12.36
C LEU A 51 -3.78 4.03 -12.94
N ARG A 52 -4.91 3.36 -13.21
CA ARG A 52 -6.16 4.00 -13.62
C ARG A 52 -6.69 4.95 -12.53
N GLN A 53 -6.68 4.54 -11.26
CA GLN A 53 -7.13 5.41 -10.16
C GLN A 53 -6.20 6.62 -9.96
N VAL A 54 -4.89 6.47 -10.20
CA VAL A 54 -3.94 7.58 -10.20
C VAL A 54 -4.25 8.56 -11.33
N ALA A 55 -4.48 8.06 -12.55
CA ALA A 55 -4.85 8.90 -13.69
C ALA A 55 -6.16 9.68 -13.46
N ASN A 56 -7.12 9.08 -12.74
CA ASN A 56 -8.38 9.72 -12.37
C ASN A 56 -8.28 10.66 -11.16
N GLY A 57 -7.08 10.84 -10.58
CA GLY A 57 -6.87 11.70 -9.40
C GLY A 57 -7.50 11.17 -8.10
N LEU A 58 -7.86 9.88 -8.05
CA LEU A 58 -8.46 9.23 -6.88
C LEU A 58 -7.41 8.68 -5.91
N ILE A 59 -6.21 8.38 -6.43
CA ILE A 59 -5.02 8.00 -5.68
C ILE A 59 -3.89 8.96 -6.02
N ASN A 60 -3.19 9.49 -5.03
CA ASN A 60 -2.03 10.33 -5.28
C ASN A 60 -0.88 9.51 -5.91
N ARG A 61 -0.09 10.16 -6.77
CA ARG A 61 0.95 9.50 -7.57
C ARG A 61 1.97 8.76 -6.70
N THR A 62 2.36 9.31 -5.55
CA THR A 62 3.37 8.70 -4.68
C THR A 62 2.88 7.40 -4.06
N ALA A 63 1.67 7.41 -3.48
CA ALA A 63 1.06 6.19 -2.93
C ALA A 63 0.85 5.13 -4.02
N GLY A 64 0.35 5.53 -5.19
CA GLY A 64 0.17 4.63 -6.33
C GLY A 64 1.49 3.98 -6.77
N ARG A 65 2.57 4.77 -6.87
CA ARG A 65 3.91 4.26 -7.21
C ARG A 65 4.39 3.23 -6.19
N VAL A 66 4.33 3.54 -4.89
CA VAL A 66 4.80 2.64 -3.83
C VAL A 66 4.00 1.33 -3.81
N LEU A 67 2.69 1.39 -4.01
CA LEU A 67 1.83 0.19 -4.10
C LEU A 67 2.24 -0.69 -5.30
N VAL A 68 2.45 -0.11 -6.48
CA VAL A 68 2.87 -0.85 -7.68
C VAL A 68 4.26 -1.45 -7.50
N GLU A 69 5.23 -0.71 -6.97
CA GLU A 69 6.59 -1.22 -6.70
C GLU A 69 6.55 -2.43 -5.75
N ALA A 70 5.72 -2.37 -4.71
CA ALA A 70 5.54 -3.48 -3.77
C ALA A 70 4.96 -4.72 -4.46
N LEU A 71 3.91 -4.55 -5.27
CA LEU A 71 3.28 -5.64 -6.01
C LEU A 71 4.23 -6.30 -7.00
N GLN A 72 5.03 -5.52 -7.74
CA GLN A 72 6.06 -6.04 -8.64
C GLN A 72 7.12 -6.84 -7.88
N LYS A 73 7.53 -6.36 -6.70
CA LYS A 73 8.47 -7.07 -5.82
C LYS A 73 7.87 -8.40 -5.34
N ILE A 74 6.62 -8.40 -4.88
CA ILE A 74 5.90 -9.61 -4.47
C ILE A 74 5.83 -10.63 -5.61
N LYS A 75 5.44 -10.19 -6.80
CA LYS A 75 5.37 -11.05 -7.99
C LYS A 75 6.70 -11.72 -8.29
N LYS A 76 7.79 -10.96 -8.23
CA LYS A 76 9.16 -11.44 -8.49
C LYS A 76 9.61 -12.46 -7.43
N GLU A 77 9.32 -12.23 -6.16
CA GLU A 77 9.82 -13.02 -5.04
C GLU A 77 8.98 -14.25 -4.72
N LYS A 78 7.65 -14.17 -4.86
CA LYS A 78 6.68 -15.18 -4.39
C LYS A 78 6.12 -16.08 -5.49
N LYS A 79 6.26 -15.70 -6.76
CA LYS A 79 5.86 -16.51 -7.93
C LYS A 79 4.43 -17.07 -7.79
N LYS A 80 4.28 -18.37 -7.45
CA LYS A 80 2.99 -19.06 -7.31
C LYS A 80 2.16 -18.58 -6.11
N GLU A 81 2.80 -18.05 -5.07
CA GLU A 81 2.14 -17.52 -3.86
C GLU A 81 1.95 -15.99 -3.94
N SER A 82 2.10 -15.40 -5.13
CA SER A 82 2.13 -13.96 -5.28
C SER A 82 0.80 -13.28 -4.96
N LYS A 83 -0.34 -13.93 -5.25
CA LYS A 83 -1.66 -13.42 -4.86
C LYS A 83 -1.84 -13.41 -3.34
N ASP A 84 -1.49 -14.48 -2.65
CA ASP A 84 -1.63 -14.59 -1.20
C ASP A 84 -0.73 -13.56 -0.48
N ALA A 85 0.50 -13.40 -0.95
CA ALA A 85 1.40 -12.38 -0.43
C ALA A 85 0.91 -10.95 -0.75
N ALA A 86 0.29 -10.72 -1.91
CA ALA A 86 -0.33 -9.45 -2.24
C ALA A 86 -1.54 -9.15 -1.33
N ARG A 87 -2.34 -10.18 -1.00
CA ARG A 87 -3.46 -10.06 -0.05
C ARG A 87 -2.99 -9.65 1.32
N GLU A 88 -1.95 -10.31 1.83
CA GLU A 88 -1.33 -9.96 3.12
C GLU A 88 -0.82 -8.51 3.12
N PHE A 89 -0.04 -8.14 2.10
CA PHE A 89 0.46 -6.79 1.92
C PHE A 89 -0.65 -5.73 1.89
N LEU A 90 -1.69 -5.93 1.09
CA LEU A 90 -2.80 -4.98 0.95
C LEU A 90 -3.65 -4.90 2.23
N GLY A 91 -3.80 -6.01 2.95
CA GLY A 91 -4.44 -6.04 4.27
C GLY A 91 -3.69 -5.18 5.29
N ILE A 92 -2.37 -5.32 5.35
CA ILE A 92 -1.51 -4.51 6.23
C ILE A 92 -1.55 -3.04 5.83
N PHE A 93 -1.44 -2.75 4.53
CA PHE A 93 -1.59 -1.38 4.01
C PHE A 93 -2.91 -0.76 4.43
N LYS A 94 -4.03 -1.49 4.31
CA LYS A 94 -5.35 -1.02 4.74
C LYS A 94 -5.35 -0.64 6.21
N TRP A 95 -4.88 -1.52 7.09
CA TRP A 95 -4.88 -1.25 8.53
C TRP A 95 -4.02 -0.05 8.90
N LEU A 96 -2.83 0.07 8.29
CA LEU A 96 -1.96 1.22 8.51
C LEU A 96 -2.59 2.52 8.00
N TYR A 97 -3.21 2.50 6.81
CA TYR A 97 -3.91 3.65 6.26
C TYR A 97 -5.07 4.10 7.17
N GLU A 98 -5.87 3.16 7.66
CA GLU A 98 -6.97 3.44 8.60
C GLU A 98 -6.44 4.00 9.93
N ALA A 99 -5.35 3.44 10.47
CA ALA A 99 -4.70 3.99 11.67
C ALA A 99 -4.13 5.40 11.46
N CYS A 100 -3.75 5.74 10.22
CA CYS A 100 -3.28 7.06 9.85
C CYS A 100 -4.41 8.12 9.72
N GLU A 101 -5.68 7.73 9.70
CA GLU A 101 -6.83 8.61 9.39
C GLU A 101 -6.90 9.84 10.31
N HIS A 102 -6.69 9.64 11.61
CA HIS A 102 -6.78 10.71 12.62
C HIS A 102 -5.42 11.27 13.05
N SER A 103 -4.33 10.80 12.43
CA SER A 103 -2.96 11.14 12.82
C SER A 103 -2.44 12.35 12.04
N ARG A 104 -1.78 13.27 12.74
CA ARG A 104 -1.07 14.42 12.14
C ARG A 104 0.42 14.08 12.01
N PHE A 105 0.80 13.59 10.83
CA PHE A 105 2.17 13.22 10.58
C PHE A 105 3.07 14.44 10.31
N PRO A 106 4.32 14.42 10.79
CA PRO A 106 5.33 15.34 10.30
C PRO A 106 5.59 15.10 8.81
N ARG A 107 5.94 16.15 8.07
CA ARG A 107 6.35 16.03 6.65
C ARG A 107 7.76 15.42 6.61
N LEU A 108 7.82 14.17 6.21
CA LEU A 108 9.02 13.36 6.05
C LEU A 108 9.11 12.91 4.59
N HIS A 109 10.32 12.60 4.16
CA HIS A 109 10.53 11.92 2.88
C HIS A 109 9.97 10.50 2.97
N VAL A 110 9.10 10.13 2.03
CA VAL A 110 8.48 8.79 1.97
C VAL A 110 9.53 7.68 2.01
N GLU A 111 10.68 7.89 1.37
CA GLU A 111 11.75 6.90 1.31
C GLU A 111 12.32 6.54 2.69
N LYS A 112 12.22 7.46 3.66
CA LYS A 112 12.71 7.29 5.03
C LYS A 112 11.70 6.64 5.99
N ILE A 113 10.47 6.41 5.55
CA ILE A 113 9.44 5.77 6.38
C ILE A 113 9.74 4.28 6.47
N SER A 114 9.91 3.77 7.68
CA SER A 114 9.91 2.33 7.96
C SER A 114 8.61 1.91 8.65
N PHE A 115 8.31 0.62 8.62
CA PHE A 115 7.19 0.07 9.36
C PHE A 115 7.34 0.31 10.86
N GLU A 116 8.53 0.09 11.41
CA GLU A 116 8.79 0.24 12.83
C GLU A 116 8.58 1.69 13.29
N ASP A 117 9.10 2.66 12.54
CA ASP A 117 8.92 4.09 12.85
C ASP A 117 7.45 4.49 12.82
N LEU A 118 6.70 3.99 11.82
CA LEU A 118 5.28 4.28 11.68
C LEU A 118 4.48 3.69 12.85
N ILE A 119 4.76 2.45 13.24
CA ILE A 119 4.11 1.81 14.39
C ILE A 119 4.44 2.56 15.69
N ARG A 120 5.71 2.88 15.94
CA ARG A 120 6.10 3.65 17.13
C ARG A 120 5.38 4.99 17.21
N PHE A 121 5.31 5.70 16.08
CA PHE A 121 4.58 6.95 15.98
C PHE A 121 3.08 6.78 16.30
N LEU A 122 2.42 5.81 15.66
CA LEU A 122 0.98 5.56 15.86
C LEU A 122 0.65 5.08 17.28
N ALA A 123 1.57 4.34 17.91
CA ALA A 123 1.43 3.87 19.29
C ALA A 123 1.78 4.93 20.34
N GLY A 124 2.30 6.10 19.95
CA GLY A 124 2.76 7.13 20.87
C GLY A 124 4.01 6.74 21.65
N ILE A 125 4.81 5.81 21.12
CA ILE A 125 6.07 5.34 21.73
C ILE A 125 7.18 6.28 21.25
N LYS A 126 7.91 6.89 22.19
CA LYS A 126 9.06 7.76 21.92
C LYS A 126 10.32 6.97 21.64
#